data_AF-A0A3D3LPK2-F1
#
_entry.id   AF-A0A3D3LPK2-F1
#
_cell.length_a   1.000
_cell.length_b   1.000
_cell.length_c   1.000
_cell.angle_alpha   90.00
_cell.angle_beta   90.00
_cell.angle_gamma   90.00
#
_symmetry.space_group_name_H-M   'P 1'
#
loop_
_entity.id
_entity.type
_entity.pdbx_description
1 polymer ?
#
loop_
_entity_poly.entity_id
_entity_poly.type
_entity_poly.pdbx_seq_one_letter_code
_entity_poly.pdbx_strand_id
1 'polypeptide(L)' 'MINNNKNPLTPAVLHILLALSTGEKHGYAIMKQVKIDSLGKIKMGPGTLYGSIS' A
#
# COMPACT_ATOMS: atom_id res chain seq x y z
N MET A 1 -20.17 -21.01 12.26
CA MET A 1 -20.00 -20.65 10.83
C MET A 1 -18.69 -19.90 10.69
N ILE A 2 -17.75 -20.39 9.88
CA ILE A 2 -16.49 -19.71 9.60
C ILE A 2 -16.72 -18.69 8.47
N ASN A 3 -16.69 -17.40 8.78
CA ASN A 3 -16.77 -16.33 7.79
C ASN A 3 -15.43 -16.24 7.03
N ASN A 4 -15.34 -16.88 5.87
CA ASN A 4 -14.20 -16.81 4.95
C ASN A 4 -14.31 -15.62 4.00
N ASN A 5 -14.46 -14.40 4.53
CA ASN A 5 -14.52 -13.19 3.69
C ASN A 5 -13.10 -12.75 3.26
N LYS A 6 -12.52 -13.47 2.31
CA LYS A 6 -11.24 -13.12 1.67
C LYS A 6 -11.48 -12.20 0.48
N ASN A 7 -11.83 -10.94 0.73
CA ASN A 7 -11.80 -9.94 -0.33
C ASN A 7 -10.34 -9.67 -0.73
N PRO A 8 -10.03 -9.58 -2.03
CA PRO A 8 -8.67 -9.27 -2.47
C PRO A 8 -8.27 -7.89 -1.97
N LEU A 9 -7.01 -7.76 -1.56
CA LEU A 9 -6.43 -6.46 -1.20
C LEU A 9 -6.48 -5.54 -2.42
N THR A 10 -6.74 -4.26 -2.18
CA THR A 10 -6.57 -3.27 -3.24
C THR A 10 -5.09 -3.20 -3.63
N PRO A 11 -4.76 -2.86 -4.90
CA PRO A 11 -3.38 -2.69 -5.32
C PRO A 11 -2.59 -1.71 -4.44
N ALA A 12 -3.25 -0.66 -3.93
CA ALA A 12 -2.65 0.32 -3.03
C ALA A 12 -2.24 -0.32 -1.69
N VAL A 13 -3.14 -1.07 -1.04
CA VAL A 13 -2.86 -1.74 0.24
C VAL A 13 -1.75 -2.79 0.07
N LEU A 14 -1.78 -3.57 -1.01
CA LEU A 14 -0.73 -4.56 -1.28
C LEU A 14 0.66 -3.91 -1.41
N HIS A 15 0.77 -2.78 -2.12
CA HIS A 15 2.04 -2.08 -2.27
C HIS A 15 2.52 -1.40 -0.97
N ILE A 16 1.60 -0.94 -0.12
CA ILE A 16 1.95 -0.42 1.22
C ILE A 16 2.57 -1.52 2.07
N LEU A 17 1.94 -2.70 2.11
CA LEU A 17 2.46 -3.85 2.86
C LEU A 17 3.81 -4.32 2.30
N LEU A 18 3.97 -4.35 0.98
CA LEU A 18 5.25 -4.69 0.35
C LEU A 18 6.35 -3.70 0.74
N ALA A 19 6.06 -2.40 0.72
CA ALA A 19 7.02 -1.38 1.16
C ALA A 19 7.43 -1.57 2.63
N LEU A 20 6.50 -1.94 3.51
CA LEU A 20 6.75 -2.16 4.94
C LEU A 20 7.38 -3.52 5.26
N SER A 21 7.37 -4.48 4.32
CA SER A 21 7.93 -5.83 4.53
C SER A 21 9.43 -5.82 4.84
N THR A 22 10.12 -4.74 4.47
CA THR A 22 11.57 -4.55 4.71
C THR A 22 11.87 -3.73 5.97
N GLY A 23 10.84 -3.40 6.77
CA GLY A 23 10.93 -2.61 7.99
C GLY A 23 10.12 -1.32 7.93
N GLU A 24 10.13 -0.58 9.04
CA GLU A 24 9.39 0.67 9.20
C GLU A 24 9.83 1.72 8.17
N LYS A 25 8.85 2.46 7.64
CA LYS A 25 9.10 3.53 6.67
C LYS A 25 8.20 4.72 6.93
N HIS A 26 8.76 5.90 6.71
CA HIS A 26 7.98 7.13 6.71
C HIS A 26 7.02 7.17 5.50
N GLY A 27 5.86 7.82 5.63
CA GLY A 27 4.83 7.81 4.58
C GLY A 27 5.31 8.27 3.21
N TYR A 28 6.22 9.25 3.18
CA TYR A 28 6.83 9.71 1.93
C TYR A 28 7.77 8.67 1.29
N ALA A 29 8.50 7.90 2.11
CA ALA A 29 9.32 6.81 1.61
C ALA A 29 8.47 5.69 1.03
N ILE A 30 7.31 5.39 1.62
CA ILE A 30 6.32 4.45 1.06
C ILE A 30 5.84 4.94 -0.31
N MET A 31 5.36 6.18 -0.42
CA MET A 31 4.89 6.73 -1.71
C MET A 31 5.95 6.68 -2.82
N LYS A 32 7.22 6.99 -2.48
CA LYS A 32 8.34 6.86 -3.41
C LYS A 32 8.58 5.41 -3.86
N GLN A 33 8.63 4.49 -2.90
CA GLN A 33 8.87 3.07 -3.17
C GLN A 33 7.75 2.48 -4.03
N VAL A 34 6.48 2.74 -3.70
CA VAL A 34 5.32 2.28 -4.48
C VAL A 34 5.36 2.82 -5.92
N LYS A 35 5.76 4.08 -6.11
CA LYS A 35 5.94 4.64 -7.46
C LYS A 35 7.01 3.89 -8.25
N ILE A 36 8.13 3.52 -7.62
CA ILE A 36 9.23 2.78 -8.25
C ILE A 36 8.79 1.36 -8.58
N ASP A 37 8.28 0.63 -7.59
CA ASP A 37 7.92 -0.79 -7.72
C ASP A 37 6.78 -1.01 -8.71
N SER A 38 5.86 -0.05 -8.80
CA SER A 38 4.75 -0.10 -9.74
C SER A 38 5.09 0.46 -11.13
N LEU A 39 6.33 0.90 -11.38
CA LEU A 39 6.73 1.60 -12.59
C LEU A 39 5.82 2.81 -12.91
N GLY A 40 5.40 3.52 -11.86
CA GLY A 40 4.51 4.66 -11.95
C GLY A 40 3.03 4.35 -12.22
N LYS A 41 2.63 3.07 -12.30
CA LYS A 41 1.23 2.66 -12.50
C LYS A 41 0.35 2.98 -11.30
N ILE A 42 0.91 2.88 -10.08
CA ILE A 42 0.21 3.27 -8.86
C ILE A 42 0.61 4.70 -8.49
N LYS A 43 -0.36 5.61 -8.59
CA LYS A 43 -0.22 6.99 -8.10
C LYS A 43 -0.75 7.07 -6.68
N MET A 44 0.14 7.27 -5.73
CA MET A 44 -0.19 7.37 -4.32
C MET A 44 0.26 8.73 -3.79
N GLY A 45 -0.70 9.61 -3.50
CA GLY A 45 -0.48 10.83 -2.72
C GLY A 45 -0.85 10.63 -1.24
N PRO A 46 -0.69 11.66 -0.40
CA PRO A 46 -1.00 11.57 1.03
C PRO A 46 -2.43 11.10 1.30
N GLY A 47 -3.43 11.63 0.58
CA GLY A 47 -4.82 11.21 0.75
C GLY A 47 -5.06 9.73 0.45
N THR A 48 -4.45 9.21 -0.63
CA THR A 48 -4.54 7.78 -0.97
C THR A 48 -3.81 6.92 0.06
N LEU A 49 -2.63 7.34 0.50
CA LEU A 49 -1.85 6.63 1.50
C LEU A 49 -2.63 6.55 2.82
N TYR A 50 -2.98 7.69 3.41
CA TYR A 50 -3.64 7.74 4.71
C TYR A 50 -5.04 7.13 4.67
N GLY A 51 -5.80 7.31 3.58
CA GLY A 51 -7.08 6.65 3.40
C GLY A 51 -6.99 5.12 3.27
N SER A 52 -5.83 4.57 2.90
CA SER A 52 -5.60 3.12 2.83
C SER A 52 -5.19 2.51 4.18
N ILE A 53 -4.81 3.33 5.16
CA ILE A 53 -4.33 2.92 6.49
C ILE A 53 -5.30 3.41 7.60
N SER A 54 -6.43 3.99 7.20
CA SER A 54 -7.51 4.43 8.11
C SER A 54 -8.34 3.25 8.60
#